data_AF-A0A1M3BGK5-F1
#
_entry.id   AF-A0A1M3BGK5-F1
#
_cell.length_a   1.000
_cell.length_b   1.000
_cell.length_c   1.000
_cell.angle_alpha   90.00
_cell.angle_beta   90.00
_cell.angle_gamma   90.00
#
_symmetry.space_group_name_H-M   'P 1'
#
loop_
_entity.id
_entity.type
_entity.pdbx_description
1 polymer ?
#
loop_
_entity_poly.entity_id
_entity_poly.type
_entity_poly.pdbx_seq_one_letter_code
_entity_poly.pdbx_strand_id
1 'polypeptide(L)'
;MEWIGLVCLVALALVGLLAAGVGVPGTDLAGSVAKRILCAAELADGCGDEPLLIATYGDEVGRLVRRHMPTIGFEDGSRAVPVDYRRCRMTECGDAPDDGLVHRTDERLPVTAFVHVVDCRAGEREEAEAAGIDCSGDRAGRLYLQYWLYYANSATLRGVPIVGDEGEHRDDWESVGIRINPDGSVDERASAHDGYDYSLQDFDWGSDAGIDVLKALSETLDVRHPNGWGPETGLLLVSGGSHAGNAAGAPRGSRFIPGRRVHLVPLEPIAADSHATFAVVPPWLKEVWRDPEAEGTG
;
A
#
# COMPACT_ATOMS: atom_id res chain seq x y z
N MET A 1 -7.62 -33.18 -13.14
CA MET A 1 -8.17 -33.74 -14.40
C MET A 1 -9.23 -32.85 -15.03
N GLU A 2 -9.98 -32.03 -14.27
CA GLU A 2 -11.01 -31.11 -14.83
C GLU A 2 -10.43 -30.02 -15.75
N TRP A 3 -9.26 -29.47 -15.43
CA TRP A 3 -8.63 -28.43 -16.25
C TRP A 3 -8.25 -28.87 -17.67
N ILE A 4 -7.94 -30.16 -17.87
CA ILE A 4 -7.64 -30.71 -19.20
C ILE A 4 -8.91 -30.72 -20.06
N GLY A 5 -10.05 -31.08 -19.46
CA GLY A 5 -11.35 -31.04 -20.14
C GLY A 5 -11.73 -29.62 -20.57
N LEU A 6 -11.55 -28.64 -19.68
CA LEU A 6 -11.81 -27.23 -19.97
C LEU A 6 -10.91 -26.71 -21.10
N VAL A 7 -9.60 -27.00 -21.06
CA VAL A 7 -8.64 -26.58 -22.10
C VAL A 7 -9.01 -27.20 -23.46
N CYS A 8 -9.35 -28.49 -23.51
CA CYS A 8 -9.79 -29.15 -24.74
C CYS A 8 -11.07 -28.53 -25.29
N LEU A 9 -12.02 -28.17 -24.43
CA LEU A 9 -13.30 -27.59 -24.83
C LEU A 9 -13.12 -26.17 -25.39
N VAL A 10 -12.27 -25.35 -24.76
CA VAL A 10 -11.89 -24.01 -25.24
C VAL A 10 -11.13 -24.11 -26.58
N ALA A 11 -10.19 -25.05 -26.71
CA ALA A 11 -9.47 -25.26 -27.96
C ALA A 11 -10.40 -25.68 -29.11
N LEU A 12 -11.32 -26.60 -28.86
CA LEU A 12 -12.31 -27.03 -29.86
C LEU A 12 -13.27 -25.89 -30.26
N ALA A 13 -13.67 -25.04 -29.31
CA ALA A 13 -14.50 -23.88 -29.59
C ALA A 13 -13.77 -22.85 -30.46
N LEU A 14 -12.49 -22.57 -30.17
CA LEU A 14 -11.66 -21.66 -30.97
C LEU A 14 -11.41 -22.19 -32.38
N VAL A 15 -11.14 -23.49 -32.52
CA VAL A 15 -11.01 -24.15 -33.84
C VAL A 15 -12.33 -24.09 -34.61
N GLY A 16 -13.47 -24.29 -33.94
CA GLY A 16 -14.79 -24.19 -34.54
C GLY A 16 -15.11 -22.78 -35.06
N LEU A 17 -14.74 -21.75 -34.30
CA LEU A 17 -14.92 -20.34 -34.69
C LEU A 17 -14.04 -19.97 -35.90
N LEU A 18 -12.79 -20.44 -35.93
CA LEU A 18 -11.88 -20.26 -37.07
C LEU A 18 -12.40 -20.98 -38.32
N ALA A 19 -12.88 -22.22 -38.18
CA ALA A 19 -13.47 -22.99 -39.27
C ALA A 19 -14.76 -22.36 -39.82
N ALA A 20 -15.50 -21.63 -38.99
CA ALA A 20 -16.71 -20.90 -39.38
C ALA A 20 -16.44 -19.53 -40.05
N GLY A 21 -15.17 -19.15 -40.26
CA GLY A 21 -14.81 -17.89 -40.91
C GLY A 21 -15.17 -16.64 -40.11
N VAL A 22 -15.42 -16.81 -38.80
CA VAL A 22 -15.68 -15.69 -37.89
C VAL A 22 -14.36 -14.95 -37.67
N GLY A 23 -14.23 -13.76 -38.25
CA GLY A 23 -13.11 -12.88 -38.00
C GLY A 23 -13.06 -12.50 -36.52
N VAL A 24 -12.15 -13.10 -35.76
CA VAL A 24 -11.95 -12.75 -34.36
C VAL A 24 -11.33 -11.35 -34.33
N PRO A 25 -11.97 -10.35 -33.70
CA PRO A 25 -11.44 -9.01 -33.64
C PRO A 25 -10.13 -9.00 -32.84
N GLY A 26 -9.02 -8.68 -33.50
CA GLY A 26 -7.78 -8.16 -32.90
C GLY A 26 -6.99 -9.11 -31.99
N THR A 27 -5.66 -9.08 -32.13
CA THR A 27 -4.70 -9.62 -31.15
C THR A 27 -4.98 -9.15 -29.71
N ASP A 28 -5.67 -8.03 -29.55
CA ASP A 28 -6.03 -7.42 -28.27
C ASP A 28 -7.08 -8.22 -27.50
N LEU A 29 -8.08 -8.79 -28.18
CA LEU A 29 -9.07 -9.65 -27.53
C LEU A 29 -8.39 -10.95 -27.06
N ALA A 30 -7.56 -11.55 -27.91
CA ALA A 30 -6.79 -12.74 -27.56
C ALA A 30 -5.83 -12.49 -26.39
N GLY A 31 -5.16 -11.33 -26.37
CA GLY A 31 -4.30 -10.89 -25.26
C GLY A 31 -5.07 -10.69 -23.96
N SER A 32 -6.25 -10.06 -24.01
CA SER A 32 -7.09 -9.84 -22.82
C SER A 32 -7.63 -11.15 -22.23
N VAL A 33 -8.02 -12.10 -23.08
CA VAL A 33 -8.49 -13.43 -22.66
C VAL A 33 -7.35 -14.26 -22.10
N ALA A 34 -6.17 -14.25 -22.74
CA ALA A 34 -4.98 -14.93 -22.22
C ALA A 34 -4.55 -14.36 -20.86
N LYS A 35 -4.55 -13.02 -20.71
CA LYS A 35 -4.27 -12.36 -19.43
C LYS A 35 -5.27 -12.80 -18.37
N ARG A 36 -6.58 -12.79 -18.66
CA ARG A 36 -7.62 -13.27 -17.72
C ARG A 36 -7.47 -14.74 -17.34
N ILE A 37 -7.09 -15.62 -18.27
CA ILE A 37 -6.84 -17.04 -17.99
C ILE A 37 -5.61 -17.22 -17.10
N LEU A 38 -4.52 -16.49 -17.38
CA LEU A 38 -3.31 -16.50 -16.55
C LEU A 38 -3.57 -15.92 -15.16
N CYS A 39 -4.42 -14.89 -15.07
CA CYS A 39 -4.89 -14.31 -13.81
C CYS A 39 -5.73 -15.31 -13.00
N ALA A 40 -6.70 -15.95 -13.64
CA ALA A 40 -7.55 -16.96 -13.01
C ALA A 40 -6.78 -18.21 -12.57
N ALA A 41 -5.67 -18.51 -13.24
CA ALA A 41 -4.77 -19.61 -12.88
C ALA A 41 -3.69 -19.21 -11.86
N GLU A 42 -3.69 -17.97 -11.36
CA GLU A 42 -2.65 -17.40 -10.48
C GLU A 42 -1.22 -17.49 -11.05
N LEU A 43 -1.08 -17.63 -12.37
CA LEU A 43 0.20 -17.87 -13.06
C LEU A 43 0.95 -16.59 -13.41
N ALA A 44 0.29 -15.43 -13.37
CA ALA A 44 0.89 -14.13 -13.65
C ALA A 44 0.79 -13.20 -12.43
N ASP A 45 1.91 -12.58 -12.05
CA ASP A 45 1.95 -11.51 -11.06
C ASP A 45 1.17 -10.27 -11.60
N GLY A 46 0.34 -9.62 -10.77
CA GLY A 46 -0.38 -8.37 -11.13
C GLY A 46 -1.82 -8.53 -11.64
N CYS A 47 -2.45 -9.67 -11.38
CA CYS A 47 -3.64 -10.12 -12.09
C CYS A 47 -5.01 -9.87 -11.42
N GLY A 48 -5.07 -9.18 -10.28
CA GLY A 48 -6.33 -9.01 -9.53
C GLY A 48 -7.01 -7.66 -9.75
N ASP A 49 -6.27 -6.57 -9.53
CA ASP A 49 -6.92 -5.29 -9.18
C ASP A 49 -6.85 -4.25 -10.26
N GLU A 50 -6.00 -4.45 -11.27
CA GLU A 50 -5.80 -3.50 -12.37
C GLU A 50 -7.13 -3.05 -13.02
N PRO A 51 -8.12 -3.94 -13.28
CA PRO A 51 -9.41 -3.49 -13.80
C PRO A 51 -10.17 -2.54 -12.86
N LEU A 52 -10.10 -2.78 -11.54
CA LEU A 52 -10.75 -1.93 -10.54
C LEU A 52 -10.01 -0.60 -10.41
N LEU A 53 -8.68 -0.62 -10.37
CA LEU A 53 -7.85 0.59 -10.34
C LEU A 53 -8.08 1.46 -11.58
N ILE A 54 -8.15 0.86 -12.77
CA ILE A 54 -8.45 1.58 -14.02
C ILE A 54 -9.88 2.14 -14.01
N ALA A 55 -10.85 1.39 -13.47
CA ALA A 55 -12.22 1.87 -13.36
C ALA A 55 -12.36 3.05 -12.40
N THR A 56 -11.56 3.11 -11.32
CA THR A 56 -11.61 4.19 -10.33
C THR A 56 -10.75 5.39 -10.71
N TYR A 57 -9.53 5.16 -11.22
CA TYR A 57 -8.54 6.23 -11.43
C TYR A 57 -8.20 6.49 -12.91
N GLY A 58 -8.76 5.72 -13.84
CA GLY A 58 -8.39 5.77 -15.26
C GLY A 58 -7.12 4.96 -15.58
N ASP A 59 -6.82 4.79 -16.88
CA ASP A 59 -5.74 3.91 -17.35
C ASP A 59 -4.35 4.38 -16.93
N GLU A 60 -4.06 5.68 -17.03
CA GLU A 60 -2.75 6.24 -16.67
C GLU A 60 -2.47 6.07 -15.17
N VAL A 61 -3.33 6.64 -14.33
CA VAL A 61 -3.14 6.65 -12.87
C VAL A 61 -3.28 5.25 -12.29
N GLY A 62 -4.21 4.43 -12.77
CA GLY A 62 -4.35 3.05 -12.32
C GLY A 62 -3.09 2.21 -12.55
N ARG A 63 -2.34 2.47 -13.64
CA ARG A 63 -1.04 1.84 -13.88
C ARG A 63 0.06 2.42 -12.99
N LEU A 64 0.05 3.72 -12.71
CA LEU A 64 0.99 4.35 -11.78
C LEU A 64 0.82 3.79 -10.36
N VAL A 65 -0.42 3.64 -9.88
CA VAL A 65 -0.75 2.99 -8.61
C VAL A 65 -0.17 1.57 -8.52
N ARG A 66 -0.24 0.79 -9.59
CA ARG A 66 0.38 -0.56 -9.55
C ARG A 66 1.90 -0.50 -9.60
N ARG A 67 2.46 0.43 -10.37
CA ARG A 67 3.91 0.57 -10.60
C ARG A 67 4.65 1.01 -9.34
N HIS A 68 4.06 1.97 -8.61
CA HIS A 68 4.67 2.62 -7.46
C HIS A 68 4.28 1.98 -6.12
N MET A 69 3.61 0.81 -6.11
CA MET A 69 3.41 0.05 -4.89
C MET A 69 4.76 -0.52 -4.43
N PRO A 70 5.28 -0.12 -3.26
CA PRO A 70 6.59 -0.56 -2.80
C PRO A 70 6.62 -2.05 -2.44
N THR A 71 7.82 -2.61 -2.44
CA THR A 71 8.07 -3.88 -1.76
C THR A 71 8.11 -3.65 -0.25
N ILE A 72 7.33 -4.42 0.49
CA ILE A 72 7.24 -4.30 1.95
C ILE A 72 8.23 -5.27 2.57
N GLY A 73 9.19 -4.77 3.34
CA GLY A 73 10.08 -5.56 4.19
C GLY A 73 9.67 -5.39 5.66
N PHE A 74 9.74 -6.48 6.43
CA PHE A 74 9.37 -6.45 7.85
C PHE A 74 10.60 -6.71 8.71
N GLU A 75 10.69 -6.03 9.84
CA GLU A 75 11.60 -6.40 10.91
C GLU A 75 11.11 -7.65 11.65
N ASP A 76 12.02 -8.30 12.36
CA ASP A 76 11.66 -9.35 13.29
C ASP A 76 10.91 -8.74 14.50
N GLY A 77 9.94 -9.45 15.07
CA GLY A 77 9.21 -9.01 16.27
C GLY A 77 7.68 -9.03 16.13
N SER A 78 7.17 -8.91 14.90
CA SER A 78 5.73 -9.01 14.60
C SER A 78 5.47 -9.99 13.46
N ARG A 79 4.37 -10.74 13.58
CA ARG A 79 3.83 -11.63 12.53
C ARG A 79 2.75 -10.95 11.70
N ALA A 80 2.28 -9.79 12.14
CA ALA A 80 1.20 -9.07 11.48
C ALA A 80 1.63 -8.63 10.07
N VAL A 81 0.70 -8.71 9.13
CA VAL A 81 0.81 -8.17 7.78
C VAL A 81 -0.45 -7.36 7.46
N PRO A 82 -0.38 -6.41 6.51
CA PRO A 82 -1.53 -5.56 6.26
C PRO A 82 -2.64 -6.33 5.54
N VAL A 83 -3.88 -6.13 6.00
CA VAL A 83 -5.07 -6.88 5.56
C VAL A 83 -6.24 -5.96 5.23
N ASP A 84 -7.21 -6.49 4.47
CA ASP A 84 -8.49 -5.81 4.28
C ASP A 84 -9.27 -5.83 5.60
N TYR A 85 -9.40 -4.67 6.26
CA TYR A 85 -10.10 -4.53 7.53
C TYR A 85 -11.58 -4.99 7.47
N ARG A 86 -12.17 -5.03 6.28
CA ARG A 86 -13.55 -5.50 6.08
C ARG A 86 -13.65 -7.02 6.16
N ARG A 87 -12.51 -7.72 6.10
CA ARG A 87 -12.39 -9.18 6.20
C ARG A 87 -11.72 -9.64 7.49
N CYS A 88 -10.78 -8.86 8.01
CA CYS A 88 -10.01 -9.22 9.20
C CYS A 88 -9.76 -8.01 10.11
N ARG A 89 -10.07 -8.15 11.40
CA ARG A 89 -9.81 -7.14 12.45
C ARG A 89 -9.31 -7.78 13.76
N MET A 90 -8.67 -8.94 13.64
CA MET A 90 -8.12 -9.72 14.75
C MET A 90 -6.75 -10.26 14.33
N THR A 91 -5.85 -10.44 15.29
CA THR A 91 -4.47 -10.88 15.03
C THR A 91 -4.43 -12.24 14.33
N GLU A 92 -5.31 -13.17 14.70
CA GLU A 92 -5.30 -14.55 14.17
C GLU A 92 -5.48 -14.61 12.64
N CYS A 93 -6.26 -13.69 12.06
CA CYS A 93 -6.45 -13.63 10.61
C CYS A 93 -5.45 -12.72 9.90
N GLY A 94 -4.75 -11.86 10.65
CA GLY A 94 -3.79 -10.87 10.16
C GLY A 94 -2.33 -11.31 10.23
N ASP A 95 -2.05 -12.44 10.89
CA ASP A 95 -0.71 -13.02 10.98
C ASP A 95 -0.34 -13.83 9.73
N ALA A 96 0.95 -13.85 9.41
CA ALA A 96 1.52 -14.61 8.32
C ALA A 96 2.82 -15.31 8.75
N PRO A 97 3.44 -16.14 7.89
CA PRO A 97 4.76 -16.72 8.21
C PRO A 97 5.81 -15.65 8.52
N ASP A 98 6.80 -16.01 9.33
CA ASP A 98 7.78 -15.06 9.89
C ASP A 98 9.02 -14.90 9.00
N ASP A 99 9.08 -15.63 7.88
CA ASP A 99 10.22 -15.62 6.97
C ASP A 99 9.82 -15.70 5.49
N GLY A 100 10.74 -15.23 4.64
CA GLY A 100 10.66 -15.38 3.19
C GLY A 100 9.57 -14.57 2.50
N LEU A 101 9.06 -15.12 1.39
CA LEU A 101 8.04 -14.48 0.55
C LEU A 101 6.65 -14.64 1.17
N VAL A 102 6.15 -13.54 1.71
CA VAL A 102 4.81 -13.47 2.30
C VAL A 102 3.89 -12.72 1.36
N HIS A 103 2.72 -13.29 1.04
CA HIS A 103 1.72 -12.61 0.21
C HIS A 103 0.28 -13.02 0.57
N ARG A 104 0.15 -13.90 1.57
CA ARG A 104 -1.11 -14.29 2.19
C ARG A 104 -0.88 -14.49 3.68
N THR A 105 -1.92 -14.28 4.47
CA THR A 105 -1.98 -14.61 5.89
C THR A 105 -2.06 -16.13 6.09
N ASP A 106 -1.92 -16.58 7.34
CA ASP A 106 -2.10 -17.99 7.71
C ASP A 106 -3.52 -18.48 7.36
N GLU A 107 -4.52 -17.59 7.48
CA GLU A 107 -5.92 -17.78 7.05
C GLU A 107 -6.14 -17.57 5.55
N ARG A 108 -5.06 -17.52 4.75
CA ARG A 108 -5.07 -17.39 3.29
C ARG A 108 -5.68 -16.09 2.75
N LEU A 109 -5.88 -15.07 3.59
CA LEU A 109 -6.30 -13.75 3.14
C LEU A 109 -5.16 -13.08 2.37
N PRO A 110 -5.44 -12.32 1.31
CA PRO A 110 -4.40 -11.58 0.60
C PRO A 110 -3.84 -10.46 1.49
N VAL A 111 -2.54 -10.26 1.42
CA VAL A 111 -1.93 -9.02 1.93
C VAL A 111 -2.49 -7.85 1.13
N THR A 112 -3.01 -6.84 1.80
CA THR A 112 -3.79 -5.77 1.18
C THR A 112 -3.28 -4.40 1.57
N ALA A 113 -3.21 -3.49 0.60
CA ALA A 113 -3.09 -2.05 0.81
C ALA A 113 -4.31 -1.35 0.19
N PHE A 114 -4.82 -0.34 0.88
CA PHE A 114 -5.84 0.52 0.33
C PHE A 114 -5.19 1.72 -0.35
N VAL A 115 -5.80 2.22 -1.42
CA VAL A 115 -5.22 3.29 -2.24
C VAL A 115 -6.09 4.53 -2.13
N HIS A 116 -5.46 5.68 -1.95
CA HIS A 116 -6.06 6.97 -2.20
C HIS A 116 -5.21 7.76 -3.18
N VAL A 117 -5.84 8.41 -4.16
CA VAL A 117 -5.17 9.26 -5.14
C VAL A 117 -5.57 10.71 -4.95
N VAL A 118 -4.57 11.59 -4.96
CA VAL A 118 -4.74 13.04 -5.06
C VAL A 118 -4.09 13.54 -6.34
N ASP A 119 -4.89 13.97 -7.31
CA ASP A 119 -4.41 14.48 -8.59
C ASP A 119 -4.56 16.00 -8.68
N CYS A 120 -3.46 16.72 -8.46
CA CYS A 120 -3.41 18.17 -8.54
C CYS A 120 -2.91 18.68 -9.91
N ARG A 121 -2.86 17.82 -10.92
CA ARG A 121 -2.51 18.21 -12.30
C ARG A 121 -3.60 19.10 -12.89
N ALA A 122 -3.23 19.95 -13.84
CA ALA A 122 -4.11 21.00 -14.37
C ALA A 122 -5.47 20.49 -14.92
N GLY A 123 -5.54 19.24 -15.40
CA GLY A 123 -6.79 18.64 -15.89
C GLY A 123 -7.75 18.21 -14.78
N GLU A 124 -7.24 17.84 -13.61
CA GLU A 124 -8.01 17.22 -12.52
C GLU A 124 -8.18 18.16 -11.31
N ARG A 125 -7.40 19.24 -11.25
CA ARG A 125 -7.32 20.16 -10.12
C ARG A 125 -8.67 20.71 -9.66
N GLU A 126 -9.54 21.13 -10.60
CA GLU A 126 -10.84 21.71 -10.25
C GLU A 126 -11.73 20.68 -9.52
N GLU A 127 -11.73 19.42 -9.96
CA GLU A 127 -12.47 18.34 -9.32
C GLU A 127 -11.87 17.98 -7.95
N ALA A 128 -10.54 17.92 -7.86
CA ALA A 128 -9.84 17.67 -6.59
C ALA A 128 -10.16 18.77 -5.55
N GLU A 129 -10.06 20.05 -5.93
CA GLU A 129 -10.39 21.17 -5.04
C GLU A 129 -11.87 21.18 -4.65
N ALA A 130 -12.78 20.79 -5.55
CA ALA A 130 -14.21 20.63 -5.25
C ALA A 130 -14.48 19.50 -4.24
N ALA A 131 -13.63 18.46 -4.21
CA ALA A 131 -13.64 17.40 -3.21
C ALA A 131 -12.98 17.82 -1.87
N GLY A 132 -12.49 19.06 -1.77
CA GLY A 132 -11.87 19.62 -0.56
C GLY A 132 -10.39 19.28 -0.41
N ILE A 133 -9.72 18.86 -1.49
CA ILE A 133 -8.28 18.65 -1.54
C ILE A 133 -7.56 20.00 -1.69
N ASP A 134 -6.45 20.19 -0.97
CA ASP A 134 -5.56 21.33 -1.20
C ASP A 134 -4.62 21.04 -2.37
N CYS A 135 -4.87 21.66 -3.52
CA CYS A 135 -3.99 21.64 -4.69
C CYS A 135 -3.26 22.97 -4.92
N SER A 136 -3.15 23.80 -3.88
CA SER A 136 -2.48 25.10 -3.91
C SER A 136 -0.99 25.01 -3.59
N GLY A 137 -0.26 26.10 -3.88
CA GLY A 137 1.17 26.20 -3.60
C GLY A 137 1.98 25.11 -4.30
N ASP A 138 2.86 24.45 -3.55
CA ASP A 138 3.78 23.43 -4.06
C ASP A 138 3.07 22.14 -4.49
N ARG A 139 1.82 21.92 -4.07
CA ARG A 139 1.00 20.76 -4.47
C ARG A 139 0.51 20.86 -5.91
N ALA A 140 0.42 22.08 -6.43
CA ALA A 140 -0.09 22.32 -7.79
C ALA A 140 0.75 21.59 -8.83
N GLY A 141 0.09 20.81 -9.69
CA GLY A 141 0.74 20.06 -10.76
C GLY A 141 1.30 18.69 -10.35
N ARG A 142 1.27 18.33 -9.07
CA ARG A 142 1.74 17.03 -8.57
C ARG A 142 0.62 15.98 -8.60
N LEU A 143 1.02 14.72 -8.64
CA LEU A 143 0.15 13.56 -8.42
C LEU A 143 0.66 12.81 -7.20
N TYR A 144 -0.23 12.50 -6.26
CA TYR A 144 0.09 11.77 -5.05
C TYR A 144 -0.65 10.44 -5.01
N LEU A 145 0.08 9.39 -4.66
CA LEU A 145 -0.46 8.05 -4.44
C LEU A 145 -0.23 7.72 -2.96
N GLN A 146 -1.31 7.51 -2.21
CA GLN A 146 -1.22 7.12 -0.80
C GLN A 146 -1.66 5.67 -0.67
N TYR A 147 -0.77 4.81 -0.17
CA TYR A 147 -1.10 3.43 0.17
C TYR A 147 -1.27 3.35 1.68
N TRP A 148 -2.44 2.87 2.11
CA TRP A 148 -2.82 2.73 3.50
C TRP A 148 -2.84 1.26 3.89
N LEU A 149 -2.15 0.94 4.98
CA LEU A 149 -1.91 -0.40 5.48
C LEU A 149 -2.65 -0.56 6.80
N TYR A 150 -3.59 -1.50 6.84
CA TYR A 150 -4.32 -1.80 8.07
C TYR A 150 -3.77 -3.06 8.73
N TYR A 151 -3.39 -2.94 10.01
CA TYR A 151 -3.08 -4.06 10.89
C TYR A 151 -4.15 -4.19 11.97
N ALA A 152 -4.46 -5.42 12.37
CA ALA A 152 -5.51 -5.68 13.35
C ALA A 152 -5.18 -5.14 14.76
N ASN A 153 -3.89 -5.05 15.06
CA ASN A 153 -3.34 -4.55 16.30
C ASN A 153 -1.97 -3.91 16.03
N SER A 154 -1.54 -3.03 16.93
CA SER A 154 -0.18 -2.51 17.04
C SER A 154 0.38 -2.87 18.41
N ALA A 155 1.70 -3.05 18.51
CA ALA A 155 2.38 -3.33 19.78
C ALA A 155 3.72 -2.58 19.86
N THR A 156 3.63 -1.28 20.12
CA THR A 156 4.74 -0.31 20.04
C THR A 156 5.85 -0.50 21.09
N LEU A 157 5.70 -1.41 22.05
CA LEU A 157 6.65 -1.58 23.17
C LEU A 157 6.87 -3.07 23.55
N ARG A 158 6.63 -3.99 22.61
CA ARG A 158 6.72 -5.43 22.86
C ARG A 158 8.17 -5.86 23.10
N GLY A 159 8.59 -5.92 24.37
CA GLY A 159 9.94 -6.32 24.77
C GLY A 159 10.61 -5.42 25.79
N VAL A 160 9.98 -4.30 26.19
CA VAL A 160 10.49 -3.43 27.26
C VAL A 160 10.10 -3.99 28.63
N PRO A 161 11.05 -4.41 29.49
CA PRO A 161 10.76 -5.15 30.72
C PRO A 161 10.00 -4.37 31.81
N ILE A 162 9.75 -3.07 31.61
CA ILE A 162 9.25 -2.15 32.64
C ILE A 162 7.85 -1.59 32.30
N VAL A 163 7.40 -1.67 31.04
CA VAL A 163 6.20 -0.96 30.55
C VAL A 163 5.05 -1.89 30.10
N GLY A 164 5.28 -3.19 29.93
CA GLY A 164 4.17 -4.16 29.72
C GLY A 164 3.26 -3.82 28.53
N ASP A 165 1.94 -4.05 28.68
CA ASP A 165 0.88 -3.83 27.68
C ASP A 165 0.58 -2.34 27.36
N GLU A 166 1.26 -1.38 28.01
CA GLU A 166 1.18 0.04 27.64
C GLU A 166 1.86 0.23 26.27
N GLY A 167 1.09 0.54 25.24
CA GLY A 167 1.56 0.67 23.85
C GLY A 167 0.88 -0.28 22.87
N GLU A 168 0.08 -1.25 23.35
CA GLU A 168 -0.76 -2.05 22.46
C GLU A 168 -2.12 -1.39 22.22
N HIS A 169 -2.56 -1.33 20.96
CA HIS A 169 -3.94 -0.97 20.63
C HIS A 169 -4.49 -1.84 19.51
N ARG A 170 -5.82 -1.95 19.48
CA ARG A 170 -6.55 -2.52 18.34
C ARG A 170 -6.56 -1.52 17.20
N ASP A 171 -6.66 -1.99 15.97
CA ASP A 171 -6.69 -1.19 14.75
C ASP A 171 -5.45 -0.31 14.60
N ASP A 172 -4.70 -0.54 13.53
CA ASP A 172 -3.54 0.27 13.21
C ASP A 172 -3.55 0.64 11.74
N TRP A 173 -3.34 1.92 11.44
CA TRP A 173 -3.39 2.47 10.10
C TRP A 173 -2.09 3.21 9.82
N GLU A 174 -1.24 2.56 9.05
CA GLU A 174 0.01 3.12 8.55
C GLU A 174 -0.13 3.47 7.06
N SER A 175 0.80 4.25 6.53
CA SER A 175 0.79 4.66 5.14
C SER A 175 2.19 4.78 4.53
N VAL A 176 2.21 4.69 3.21
CA VAL A 176 3.34 5.11 2.38
C VAL A 176 2.80 6.02 1.29
N GLY A 177 3.43 7.18 1.16
CA GLY A 177 3.08 8.20 0.18
C GLY A 177 4.09 8.22 -0.96
N ILE A 178 3.59 8.36 -2.17
CA ILE A 178 4.38 8.60 -3.39
C ILE A 178 3.97 9.96 -3.94
N ARG A 179 4.94 10.80 -4.27
CA ARG A 179 4.74 12.11 -4.89
C ARG A 179 5.42 12.13 -6.24
N ILE A 180 4.64 12.28 -7.30
CA ILE A 180 5.11 12.42 -8.67
C ILE A 180 5.10 13.90 -9.01
N ASN A 181 6.29 14.46 -9.23
CA ASN A 181 6.49 15.87 -9.52
C ASN A 181 6.24 16.20 -11.01
N PRO A 182 5.96 17.48 -11.34
CA PRO A 182 5.73 17.90 -12.73
C PRO A 182 6.89 17.63 -13.70
N ASP A 183 8.12 17.53 -13.17
CA ASP A 183 9.32 17.21 -13.95
C ASP A 183 9.55 15.70 -14.13
N GLY A 184 8.66 14.87 -13.57
CA GLY A 184 8.73 13.42 -13.61
C GLY A 184 9.61 12.78 -12.52
N SER A 185 10.23 13.57 -11.64
CA SER A 185 10.87 13.03 -10.45
C SER A 185 9.83 12.45 -9.49
N VAL A 186 10.21 11.43 -8.73
CA VAL A 186 9.31 10.73 -7.81
C VAL A 186 9.95 10.69 -6.43
N ASP A 187 9.18 11.09 -5.43
CA ASP A 187 9.55 11.04 -4.02
C ASP A 187 8.65 10.03 -3.27
N GLU A 188 9.16 9.48 -2.18
CA GLU A 188 8.52 8.51 -1.31
C GLU A 188 8.70 8.92 0.16
N ARG A 189 7.70 8.59 0.99
CA ARG A 189 7.74 8.73 2.45
C ARG A 189 6.88 7.67 3.11
N ALA A 190 7.18 7.29 4.34
CA ALA A 190 6.37 6.34 5.11
C ALA A 190 5.92 6.97 6.43
N SER A 191 4.74 6.61 6.93
CA SER A 191 4.28 7.08 8.24
C SER A 191 5.07 6.41 9.35
N ALA A 192 5.35 7.17 10.40
CA ALA A 192 5.98 6.70 11.61
C ALA A 192 5.40 7.49 12.80
N HIS A 193 4.58 6.80 13.61
CA HIS A 193 3.85 7.40 14.72
C HIS A 193 3.03 8.61 14.26
N ASP A 194 3.26 9.79 14.85
CA ASP A 194 2.54 11.04 14.56
C ASP A 194 3.00 11.75 13.27
N GLY A 195 3.95 11.20 12.52
CA GLY A 195 4.54 11.88 11.37
C GLY A 195 5.00 10.97 10.23
N TYR A 196 5.91 11.47 9.40
CA TYR A 196 6.45 10.78 8.24
C TYR A 196 7.97 10.79 8.21
N ASP A 197 8.56 9.69 7.74
CA ASP A 197 10.00 9.49 7.60
C ASP A 197 10.40 9.00 6.21
N TYR A 198 11.58 9.46 5.77
CA TYR A 198 12.24 8.97 4.55
C TYR A 198 13.23 7.87 4.88
N SER A 199 14.19 8.16 5.77
CA SER A 199 15.26 7.25 6.14
C SER A 199 15.61 7.41 7.62
N LEU A 200 15.76 6.29 8.34
CA LEU A 200 16.48 6.28 9.61
C LEU A 200 17.96 5.97 9.34
N GLN A 201 18.83 6.96 9.52
CA GLN A 201 20.28 6.68 9.58
C GLN A 201 20.58 5.93 10.87
N ASP A 202 20.86 4.62 10.78
CA ASP A 202 21.55 3.68 11.71
C ASP A 202 21.36 3.74 13.25
N PHE A 203 20.67 4.71 13.84
CA PHE A 203 20.59 4.92 15.30
C PHE A 203 19.19 4.72 15.90
N ASP A 204 18.16 4.49 15.08
CA ASP A 204 16.77 4.69 15.53
C ASP A 204 15.83 3.50 15.29
N TRP A 205 16.39 2.31 15.13
CA TRP A 205 15.62 1.06 15.09
C TRP A 205 15.18 0.58 16.48
N GLY A 206 15.48 1.37 17.53
CA GLY A 206 15.07 1.08 18.90
C GLY A 206 13.65 1.54 19.22
N SER A 207 12.77 1.64 18.22
CA SER A 207 11.42 2.23 18.35
C SER A 207 10.51 1.48 19.33
N ASP A 208 10.84 0.23 19.67
CA ASP A 208 10.16 -0.49 20.76
C ASP A 208 10.84 -0.30 22.13
N ALA A 209 11.98 0.37 22.26
CA ALA A 209 12.76 0.52 23.48
C ALA A 209 13.10 1.99 23.87
N GLY A 210 12.18 2.93 23.65
CA GLY A 210 12.28 4.32 24.10
C GLY A 210 13.31 5.15 23.30
N ILE A 211 13.24 6.47 23.25
CA ILE A 211 12.83 7.45 24.26
C ILE A 211 12.52 8.77 23.50
N ASP A 212 11.48 9.51 23.90
CA ASP A 212 11.17 10.90 23.48
C ASP A 212 12.38 11.88 23.49
N VAL A 213 13.48 11.51 24.14
CA VAL A 213 14.74 12.26 24.25
C VAL A 213 15.53 12.26 22.92
N LEU A 214 15.34 11.26 22.05
CA LEU A 214 16.00 11.19 20.74
C LEU A 214 15.30 12.03 19.66
N LYS A 215 13.98 12.23 19.76
CA LYS A 215 13.19 13.11 18.89
C LYS A 215 13.71 14.55 18.91
N ALA A 216 14.03 15.07 20.09
CA ALA A 216 14.59 16.42 20.24
C ALA A 216 16.06 16.53 19.75
N LEU A 217 16.81 15.42 19.79
CA LEU A 217 18.22 15.39 19.38
C LEU A 217 18.38 15.27 17.86
N SER A 218 17.47 14.58 17.17
CA SER A 218 17.44 14.50 15.70
C SER A 218 16.94 15.79 15.04
N GLU A 219 15.97 16.49 15.63
CA GLU A 219 15.53 17.83 15.23
C GLU A 219 16.66 18.87 15.26
N THR A 220 17.63 18.70 16.15
CA THR A 220 18.77 19.62 16.32
C THR A 220 19.88 19.44 15.27
N LEU A 221 19.87 18.32 14.52
CA LEU A 221 20.97 17.93 13.63
C LEU A 221 20.67 18.09 12.12
N ASP A 222 19.51 18.62 11.73
CA ASP A 222 19.12 18.86 10.32
C ASP A 222 19.16 17.57 9.45
N VAL A 223 18.92 16.41 10.08
CA VAL A 223 19.01 15.09 9.42
C VAL A 223 17.66 14.62 8.88
N ARG A 224 16.57 15.35 9.12
CA ARG A 224 15.22 14.96 8.65
C ARG A 224 14.91 15.64 7.32
N HIS A 225 14.55 14.83 6.33
CA HIS A 225 13.98 15.35 5.10
C HIS A 225 12.69 16.12 5.39
N PRO A 226 12.44 17.29 4.76
CA PRO A 226 11.21 18.04 4.94
C PRO A 226 9.98 17.14 4.70
N ASN A 227 9.10 17.06 5.71
CA ASN A 227 7.87 16.26 5.73
C ASN A 227 8.08 14.76 5.43
N GLY A 228 9.29 14.26 5.65
CA GLY A 228 9.66 12.86 5.43
C GLY A 228 9.83 12.47 3.96
N TRP A 229 9.87 13.42 3.02
CA TRP A 229 10.02 13.11 1.58
C TRP A 229 11.48 12.96 1.15
N GLY A 230 11.80 11.86 0.48
CA GLY A 230 13.03 11.73 -0.29
C GLY A 230 12.83 10.95 -1.58
N PRO A 231 13.88 10.76 -2.39
CA PRO A 231 13.76 10.07 -3.68
C PRO A 231 13.15 8.67 -3.56
N GLU A 232 12.23 8.29 -4.45
CA GLU A 232 11.61 6.97 -4.43
C GLU A 232 12.64 5.84 -4.42
N THR A 233 12.46 4.88 -3.51
CA THR A 233 13.27 3.66 -3.46
C THR A 233 12.47 2.41 -3.86
N GLY A 234 11.14 2.49 -3.79
CA GLY A 234 10.23 1.36 -4.02
C GLY A 234 10.25 0.37 -2.86
N LEU A 235 10.62 0.82 -1.65
CA LEU A 235 10.72 0.02 -0.45
C LEU A 235 9.94 0.67 0.70
N LEU A 236 9.18 -0.16 1.40
CA LEU A 236 8.63 0.17 2.70
C LEU A 236 9.21 -0.81 3.72
N LEU A 237 9.97 -0.30 4.69
CA LEU A 237 10.50 -1.08 5.82
C LEU A 237 9.60 -0.85 7.03
N VAL A 238 8.98 -1.91 7.54
CA VAL A 238 7.97 -1.88 8.60
C VAL A 238 8.56 -2.43 9.90
N SER A 239 8.56 -1.59 10.93
CA SER A 239 9.00 -1.94 12.28
C SER A 239 8.23 -3.13 12.88
N GLY A 240 8.95 -3.98 13.61
CA GLY A 240 8.49 -5.26 14.14
C GLY A 240 7.59 -5.15 15.38
N GLY A 241 6.46 -4.44 15.29
CA GLY A 241 5.52 -4.30 16.40
C GLY A 241 4.67 -3.05 16.30
N SER A 242 5.34 -1.89 16.25
CA SER A 242 4.73 -0.57 16.07
C SER A 242 4.23 -0.29 14.65
N HIS A 243 4.67 -1.06 13.66
CA HIS A 243 4.43 -0.85 12.23
C HIS A 243 4.92 0.47 11.63
N ALA A 244 5.64 1.28 12.40
CA ALA A 244 6.30 2.49 11.91
C ALA A 244 7.14 2.19 10.67
N GLY A 245 6.94 2.98 9.64
CA GLY A 245 7.45 2.76 8.30
C GLY A 245 8.64 3.63 7.95
N ASN A 246 9.49 3.12 7.06
CA ASN A 246 10.61 3.84 6.46
C ASN A 246 10.69 3.60 4.95
N ALA A 247 10.94 4.66 4.19
CA ALA A 247 11.05 4.62 2.73
C ALA A 247 12.46 4.27 2.23
N ALA A 248 13.48 4.28 3.08
CA ALA A 248 14.86 4.00 2.69
C ALA A 248 15.65 3.35 3.84
N GLY A 249 16.55 2.43 3.47
CA GLY A 249 17.39 1.70 4.41
C GLY A 249 17.75 0.30 3.93
N ALA A 250 18.41 -0.48 4.79
CA ALA A 250 18.66 -1.89 4.53
C ALA A 250 17.58 -2.75 5.22
N PRO A 251 16.95 -3.72 4.53
CA PRO A 251 16.07 -4.68 5.18
C PRO A 251 16.85 -5.47 6.23
N ARG A 252 16.36 -5.52 7.48
CA ARG A 252 17.01 -6.29 8.56
C ARG A 252 16.29 -7.58 8.93
N GLY A 253 15.07 -7.79 8.44
CA GLY A 253 14.36 -9.07 8.51
C GLY A 253 14.42 -9.86 7.20
N SER A 254 14.02 -11.13 7.28
CA SER A 254 14.00 -12.05 6.13
C SER A 254 12.65 -12.09 5.40
N ARG A 255 11.64 -11.43 5.96
CA ARG A 255 10.26 -11.43 5.51
C ARG A 255 9.97 -10.25 4.60
N PHE A 256 9.42 -10.53 3.42
CA PHE A 256 9.12 -9.49 2.44
C PHE A 256 7.93 -9.82 1.52
N ILE A 257 7.36 -8.77 0.94
CA ILE A 257 6.18 -8.81 0.08
C ILE A 257 6.46 -7.94 -1.15
N PRO A 258 6.71 -8.53 -2.33
CA PRO A 258 6.87 -7.76 -3.55
C PRO A 258 5.60 -6.92 -3.82
N GLY A 259 5.76 -5.62 -4.12
CA GLY A 259 4.61 -4.72 -4.31
C GLY A 259 3.59 -5.20 -5.36
N ARG A 260 4.05 -5.89 -6.40
CA ARG A 260 3.20 -6.54 -7.42
C ARG A 260 2.30 -7.67 -6.89
N ARG A 261 2.55 -8.18 -5.68
CA ARG A 261 1.78 -9.22 -4.99
C ARG A 261 0.86 -8.67 -3.90
N VAL A 262 0.93 -7.37 -3.62
CA VAL A 262 0.00 -6.70 -2.71
C VAL A 262 -1.33 -6.50 -3.41
N HIS A 263 -2.42 -6.89 -2.78
CA HIS A 263 -3.77 -6.61 -3.25
C HIS A 263 -4.09 -5.13 -3.00
N LEU A 264 -4.51 -4.40 -4.04
CA LEU A 264 -4.78 -2.97 -3.99
C LEU A 264 -6.28 -2.71 -4.07
N VAL A 265 -6.79 -1.92 -3.13
CA VAL A 265 -8.22 -1.60 -3.02
C VAL A 265 -8.41 -0.08 -3.00
N PRO A 266 -9.10 0.52 -3.99
CA PRO A 266 -9.44 1.94 -3.94
C PRO A 266 -10.25 2.29 -2.70
N LEU A 267 -9.84 3.35 -2.02
CA LEU A 267 -10.41 3.76 -0.74
C LEU A 267 -11.54 4.78 -0.93
N GLU A 268 -11.64 5.47 -2.06
CA GLU A 268 -12.66 6.49 -2.33
C GLU A 268 -14.10 5.96 -2.15
N PRO A 269 -14.50 4.81 -2.72
CA PRO A 269 -15.85 4.27 -2.50
C PRO A 269 -16.07 3.84 -1.05
N ILE A 270 -15.01 3.41 -0.36
CA ILE A 270 -15.07 2.98 1.03
C ILE A 270 -15.25 4.20 1.94
N ALA A 271 -14.47 5.26 1.74
CA ALA A 271 -14.55 6.50 2.52
C ALA A 271 -15.92 7.17 2.38
N ALA A 272 -16.55 7.09 1.19
CA ALA A 272 -17.87 7.66 0.95
C ALA A 272 -19.00 6.96 1.75
N ASP A 273 -18.90 5.64 1.94
CA ASP A 273 -19.99 4.81 2.47
C ASP A 273 -19.67 4.14 3.82
N SER A 274 -18.45 4.27 4.34
CA SER A 274 -18.01 3.55 5.54
C SER A 274 -18.62 4.12 6.81
N HIS A 275 -19.21 3.22 7.59
CA HIS A 275 -19.63 3.46 8.98
C HIS A 275 -18.78 2.69 9.99
N ALA A 276 -17.62 2.18 9.55
CA ALA A 276 -16.72 1.42 10.42
C ALA A 276 -16.13 2.32 11.52
N THR A 277 -16.10 1.81 12.74
CA THR A 277 -15.42 2.45 13.87
C THR A 277 -14.10 1.75 14.13
N PHE A 278 -13.07 2.55 14.40
CA PHE A 278 -11.70 2.11 14.69
C PHE A 278 -11.26 2.70 16.03
N ALA A 279 -10.30 2.05 16.70
CA ALA A 279 -9.69 2.63 17.90
C ALA A 279 -8.72 3.79 17.58
N VAL A 280 -8.28 3.90 16.33
CA VAL A 280 -7.46 4.98 15.78
C VAL A 280 -8.22 5.75 14.70
N VAL A 281 -7.70 6.92 14.29
CA VAL A 281 -8.32 7.71 13.22
C VAL A 281 -8.17 6.99 11.87
N PRO A 282 -9.25 6.71 11.12
CA PRO A 282 -9.15 6.08 9.81
C PRO A 282 -8.61 7.07 8.75
N PRO A 283 -8.04 6.56 7.64
CA PRO A 283 -7.40 7.38 6.60
C PRO A 283 -8.19 8.61 6.17
N TRP A 284 -9.48 8.45 5.87
CA TRP A 284 -10.34 9.50 5.32
C TRP A 284 -10.72 10.61 6.31
N LEU A 285 -10.29 10.51 7.57
CA LEU A 285 -10.45 11.55 8.58
C LEU A 285 -9.12 12.21 8.97
N LYS A 286 -7.98 11.69 8.49
CA LYS A 286 -6.65 12.26 8.72
C LYS A 286 -6.47 13.49 7.84
N GLU A 287 -5.75 14.51 8.33
CA GLU A 287 -5.48 15.74 7.57
C GLU A 287 -4.81 15.44 6.22
N VAL A 288 -3.88 14.49 6.23
CA VAL A 288 -3.12 14.06 5.04
C VAL A 288 -3.99 13.51 3.89
N TRP A 289 -5.23 13.12 4.17
CA TRP A 289 -6.21 12.75 3.15
C TRP A 289 -6.52 13.93 2.23
N ARG A 290 -6.63 15.15 2.77
CA ARG A 290 -6.98 16.36 2.01
C ARG A 290 -5.76 17.23 1.70
N ASP A 291 -4.75 17.16 2.54
CA ASP A 291 -3.46 17.81 2.35
C ASP A 291 -2.37 16.73 2.20
N PRO A 292 -2.04 16.28 0.99
CA PRO A 292 -1.05 15.21 0.80
C PRO A 292 0.37 15.57 1.24
N GLU A 293 0.64 16.84 1.62
CA GLU A 293 1.92 17.31 2.15
C GLU A 293 1.88 17.52 3.67
N ALA A 294 0.75 17.26 4.34
CA ALA A 294 0.63 17.38 5.79
C ALA A 294 1.69 16.52 6.50
N GLU A 295 2.21 17.07 7.61
CA GLU A 295 3.22 16.43 8.45
C GLU A 295 2.62 15.41 9.41
N GLY A 296 1.39 15.66 9.87
CA GLY A 296 0.72 14.84 10.87
C GLY A 296 -0.01 13.63 10.28
N THR A 297 0.05 12.51 10.99
CA THR A 297 -0.72 11.30 10.66
C THR A 297 -2.04 11.21 11.44
N GLY A 298 -2.24 11.98 12.52
CA GLY A 298 -3.52 12.16 13.21
C GLY A 298 -4.01 10.98 14.05
#